data_AF-A0A3B9K6D9-F1
#
_entry.id   AF-A0A3B9K6D9-F1
#
_cell.length_a   1.000
_cell.length_b   1.000
_cell.length_c   1.000
_cell.angle_alpha   90.00
_cell.angle_beta   90.00
_cell.angle_gamma   90.00
#
_symmetry.space_group_name_H-M   'P 1'
#
loop_
_entity.id
_entity.type
_entity.pdbx_description
1 polymer ?
#
loop_
_entity_poly.entity_id
_entity_poly.type
_entity_poly.pdbx_seq_one_letter_code
_entity_poly.pdbx_strand_id
1 'polypeptide(L)'
;MFHGCFLILERVGFDKVLKKIGPLRYVYAFFVANIGWVFFRADNIRLGFQMLKRMFLFWQYPVNGYSVREFLDNHTLFVLVCAVLGMGILQEILRRIRIGEKNALEAWEFSWGEIIFLGVVMVLSIMSLASSTYNPFIYFRF
;
A
#
# COMPACT_ATOMS: atom_id res chain seq x y z
N MET A 1 -13.28 12.85 -0.23
CA MET A 1 -14.34 13.01 0.80
C MET A 1 -14.66 11.71 1.55
N PHE A 2 -14.70 10.55 0.90
CA PHE A 2 -14.92 9.24 1.56
C PHE A 2 -13.86 8.89 2.63
N HIS A 3 -12.58 9.05 2.31
CA HIS A 3 -11.48 8.80 3.24
C HIS A 3 -11.51 9.73 4.47
N GLY A 4 -11.89 11.00 4.28
CA GLY A 4 -12.07 11.98 5.37
C GLY A 4 -13.20 11.62 6.32
N CYS A 5 -14.36 11.17 5.81
CA CYS A 5 -15.46 10.69 6.65
C CYS A 5 -15.07 9.47 7.49
N PHE A 6 -14.35 8.50 6.92
CA PHE A 6 -13.89 7.33 7.66
C PHE A 6 -12.83 7.69 8.72
N LEU A 7 -11.91 8.61 8.41
CA LEU A 7 -10.95 9.15 9.38
C LEU A 7 -11.65 9.87 10.55
N ILE A 8 -12.72 10.62 10.27
CA ILE A 8 -13.52 11.28 11.30
C ILE A 8 -14.27 10.24 12.14
N LEU A 9 -14.93 9.27 11.51
CA LEU A 9 -15.64 8.18 12.20
C LEU A 9 -14.71 7.36 13.10
N GLU A 10 -13.50 7.06 12.62
CA GLU A 10 -12.50 6.31 13.39
C GLU A 10 -12.03 7.09 14.62
N ARG A 11 -11.85 8.42 14.49
CA ARG A 11 -11.47 9.32 15.60
C ARG A 11 -12.60 9.62 16.59
N VAL A 12 -13.86 9.58 16.17
CA VAL A 12 -15.02 9.91 17.03
C VAL A 12 -15.30 8.83 18.10
N GLY A 13 -14.75 7.62 17.95
CA GLY A 13 -14.83 6.60 19.01
C GLY A 13 -14.65 5.16 18.58
N PHE A 14 -14.56 4.91 17.27
CA PHE A 14 -14.37 3.56 16.73
C PHE A 14 -12.99 2.97 17.06
N ASP A 15 -12.00 3.82 17.40
CA ASP A 15 -10.67 3.40 17.89
C ASP A 15 -10.74 2.48 19.12
N LYS A 16 -11.68 2.71 20.06
CA LYS A 16 -11.84 1.84 21.25
C LYS A 16 -12.31 0.43 20.89
N VAL A 17 -13.16 0.31 19.88
CA VAL A 17 -13.65 -0.97 19.36
C VAL A 17 -12.53 -1.65 18.57
N LEU A 18 -11.86 -0.93 17.65
CA LEU A 18 -10.75 -1.48 16.85
C LEU A 18 -9.59 -2.00 17.71
N LYS A 19 -9.23 -1.28 18.78
CA LYS A 19 -8.19 -1.74 19.73
C LYS A 19 -8.53 -3.07 20.40
N LYS A 20 -9.82 -3.40 20.55
CA LYS A 20 -10.29 -4.66 21.16
C LYS A 20 -10.23 -5.86 20.21
N ILE A 21 -10.28 -5.62 18.89
CA ILE A 21 -10.34 -6.67 17.85
C ILE A 21 -8.91 -7.07 17.38
N GLY A 22 -7.85 -6.43 17.90
CA GLY A 22 -6.47 -6.83 17.64
C GLY A 22 -6.08 -6.74 16.16
N PRO A 23 -5.48 -7.78 15.54
CA PRO A 23 -4.95 -7.71 14.17
C PRO A 23 -6.03 -7.55 13.09
N LEU A 24 -7.30 -7.80 13.39
CA LEU A 24 -8.40 -7.59 12.43
C LEU A 24 -8.60 -6.11 12.05
N ARG A 25 -8.04 -5.17 12.83
CA ARG A 25 -8.03 -3.75 12.48
C ARG A 25 -7.36 -3.48 11.13
N TYR A 26 -6.29 -4.23 10.81
CA TYR A 26 -5.55 -4.09 9.56
C TYR A 26 -6.38 -4.55 8.37
N VAL A 27 -7.13 -5.65 8.57
CA VAL A 27 -8.06 -6.19 7.57
C VAL A 27 -9.20 -5.20 7.32
N TYR A 28 -9.79 -4.63 8.38
CA TYR A 28 -10.82 -3.60 8.25
C TYR A 28 -10.31 -2.37 7.48
N ALA A 29 -9.15 -1.81 7.87
CA ALA A 29 -8.58 -0.65 7.21
C ALA A 29 -8.29 -0.92 5.72
N PHE A 30 -7.75 -2.11 5.40
CA PHE A 30 -7.52 -2.54 4.03
C PHE A 30 -8.82 -2.59 3.22
N PHE A 31 -9.89 -3.19 3.73
CA PHE A 31 -11.17 -3.26 3.03
C PHE A 31 -11.81 -1.89 2.83
N VAL A 32 -11.83 -1.04 3.86
CA VAL A 32 -12.38 0.32 3.76
C VAL A 32 -11.63 1.12 2.71
N ALA A 33 -10.30 1.05 2.68
CA ALA A 33 -9.48 1.72 1.69
C ALA A 33 -9.74 1.18 0.27
N ASN A 34 -9.77 -0.14 0.08
CA ASN A 34 -10.02 -0.76 -1.23
C ASN A 34 -11.41 -0.43 -1.78
N ILE A 35 -12.46 -0.54 -0.96
CA ILE A 35 -13.82 -0.21 -1.38
C ILE A 35 -13.92 1.28 -1.73
N GLY A 36 -13.32 2.16 -0.93
CA GLY A 36 -13.25 3.58 -1.22
C GLY A 36 -12.56 3.89 -2.53
N TRP A 37 -11.47 3.19 -2.84
CA TRP A 37 -10.72 3.34 -4.10
C TRP A 37 -11.54 2.90 -5.32
N VAL A 38 -12.33 1.83 -5.22
CA VAL A 38 -13.23 1.39 -6.30
C VAL A 38 -14.25 2.48 -6.64
N PHE A 39 -14.87 3.09 -5.63
CA PHE A 39 -15.83 4.18 -5.86
C PHE A 39 -15.17 5.46 -6.36
N PHE A 40 -13.92 5.73 -5.99
CA PHE A 40 -13.17 6.87 -6.53
C PHE A 40 -12.80 6.69 -8.00
N ARG A 41 -12.49 5.46 -8.41
CA ARG A 41 -12.12 5.13 -9.79
C ARG A 41 -13.32 4.98 -10.73
N ALA A 42 -14.46 4.54 -10.24
CA ALA A 42 -15.60 4.23 -11.10
C ALA A 42 -16.30 5.51 -11.59
N ASP A 43 -16.48 5.63 -12.90
CA ASP A 43 -17.17 6.78 -13.53
C ASP A 43 -18.64 6.91 -13.08
N ASN A 44 -19.25 5.79 -12.68
CA ASN A 44 -20.66 5.71 -12.28
C ASN A 44 -20.86 4.75 -11.10
N ILE A 45 -21.84 5.05 -10.24
CA ILE A 45 -22.19 4.22 -9.07
C ILE A 45 -22.54 2.78 -9.50
N ARG A 46 -23.27 2.62 -10.62
CA ARG A 46 -23.64 1.30 -11.15
C ARG A 46 -22.41 0.48 -11.54
N LEU A 47 -21.40 1.11 -12.14
CA LEU A 47 -20.14 0.47 -12.51
C LEU A 47 -19.35 0.10 -11.25
N GLY A 48 -19.29 0.98 -10.26
CA GLY A 48 -18.65 0.70 -8.97
C GLY A 48 -19.21 -0.54 -8.27
N PHE A 49 -20.55 -0.69 -8.22
CA PHE A 49 -21.17 -1.90 -7.68
C PHE A 49 -20.89 -3.17 -8.51
N GLN A 50 -20.82 -3.06 -9.84
CA GLN A 50 -20.42 -4.20 -10.68
C GLN A 50 -18.97 -4.63 -10.42
N MET A 51 -18.06 -3.66 -10.21
CA MET A 51 -16.67 -3.93 -9.86
C MET A 51 -16.57 -4.62 -8.50
N LEU A 52 -17.26 -4.12 -7.47
CA LEU A 52 -17.31 -4.77 -6.15
C LEU A 52 -17.87 -6.19 -6.23
N LYS A 53 -18.97 -6.41 -6.96
CA LYS A 53 -19.53 -7.75 -7.16
C LYS A 53 -18.51 -8.70 -7.77
N ARG A 54 -17.75 -8.28 -8.78
CA ARG A 54 -16.69 -9.11 -9.39
C ARG A 54 -15.53 -9.40 -8.45
N MET A 55 -15.19 -8.49 -7.54
CA MET A 55 -14.13 -8.70 -6.54
C MET A 55 -14.50 -9.78 -5.51
N PHE A 56 -15.77 -9.86 -5.08
CA PHE A 56 -16.22 -10.83 -4.08
C PHE A 56 -16.83 -12.11 -4.68
N LEU A 57 -17.43 -12.04 -5.87
CA LEU A 57 -18.10 -13.16 -6.55
C LEU A 57 -17.22 -13.70 -7.69
N PHE A 58 -15.94 -13.92 -7.43
CA PHE A 58 -14.97 -14.36 -8.44
C PHE A 58 -15.32 -15.70 -9.08
N TRP A 59 -16.08 -16.58 -8.40
CA TRP A 59 -16.51 -17.86 -8.98
C TRP A 59 -17.54 -17.68 -10.10
N GLN A 60 -18.38 -16.64 -10.04
CA GLN A 60 -19.50 -16.47 -10.97
C GLN A 60 -19.09 -15.96 -12.34
N TYR A 61 -17.84 -15.49 -12.49
CA TYR A 61 -17.33 -14.94 -13.74
C TYR A 61 -16.22 -15.86 -14.28
N PRO A 62 -16.35 -16.40 -15.51
CA PRO A 62 -15.28 -17.19 -16.10
C PRO A 62 -14.04 -16.31 -16.28
N VAL A 63 -12.89 -16.83 -15.87
CA VAL A 63 -11.60 -16.16 -16.01
C VAL A 63 -11.24 -16.16 -17.51
N ASN A 64 -11.62 -15.10 -18.21
CA ASN A 64 -11.30 -14.96 -19.62
C ASN A 64 -9.82 -14.61 -19.76
N GLY A 65 -8.99 -15.59 -20.13
CA GLY A 65 -7.66 -15.40 -20.74
C GLY A 65 -6.52 -15.04 -19.80
N TYR A 66 -6.77 -14.36 -18.68
CA TYR A 66 -5.70 -13.94 -17.77
C TYR A 66 -5.42 -15.00 -16.70
N SER A 67 -4.33 -15.73 -16.86
CA SER A 67 -3.86 -16.67 -15.84
C SER A 67 -3.32 -15.87 -14.65
N VAL A 68 -3.51 -16.37 -13.41
CA VAL A 68 -2.90 -15.79 -12.19
C VAL A 68 -1.39 -15.56 -12.36
N ARG A 69 -0.75 -16.37 -13.20
CA ARG A 69 0.67 -16.27 -13.56
C ARG A 69 1.05 -14.99 -14.31
N GLU A 70 0.12 -14.34 -15.01
CA GLU A 70 0.40 -13.06 -15.68
C GLU A 70 0.46 -11.89 -14.69
N PHE A 71 -0.17 -12.04 -13.52
CA PHE A 71 -0.08 -11.04 -12.45
C PHE A 71 1.07 -11.35 -11.48
N LEU A 72 1.42 -12.63 -11.30
CA LEU A 72 2.61 -13.08 -10.57
C LEU A 72 3.84 -13.14 -11.49
N ASP A 73 4.29 -11.98 -11.94
CA ASP A 73 5.64 -11.87 -12.50
C ASP A 73 6.71 -11.85 -11.38
N ASN A 74 7.95 -12.18 -11.73
CA ASN A 74 9.08 -12.11 -10.80
C ASN A 74 9.23 -10.71 -10.19
N HIS A 75 8.95 -9.66 -10.97
CA HIS A 75 8.93 -8.29 -10.46
C HIS A 75 7.85 -8.10 -9.38
N THR A 76 6.62 -8.56 -9.62
CA THR A 76 5.52 -8.48 -8.65
C THR A 76 5.85 -9.25 -7.37
N LEU A 77 6.45 -10.43 -7.49
CA LEU A 77 6.85 -11.24 -6.35
C LEU A 77 7.96 -10.56 -5.52
N PHE A 78 8.97 -9.99 -6.18
CA PHE A 78 10.03 -9.24 -5.50
C PHE A 78 9.45 -8.06 -4.72
N VAL A 79 8.60 -7.24 -5.35
CA VAL A 79 7.94 -6.11 -4.69
C VAL A 79 7.07 -6.58 -3.53
N LEU A 80 6.34 -7.69 -3.68
CA LEU A 80 5.52 -8.25 -2.61
C LEU A 80 6.37 -8.66 -1.39
N VAL A 81 7.51 -9.32 -1.61
CA VAL A 81 8.43 -9.68 -0.52
C VAL A 81 8.96 -8.44 0.17
N CYS A 82 9.43 -7.44 -0.58
CA CYS A 82 9.87 -6.16 -0.02
C CYS A 82 8.77 -5.48 0.80
N ALA A 83 7.53 -5.47 0.31
CA ALA A 83 6.39 -4.88 1.01
C ALA A 83 6.10 -5.61 2.33
N VAL A 84 6.10 -6.95 2.34
CA VAL A 84 5.89 -7.75 3.56
C VAL A 84 6.98 -7.52 4.59
N LEU A 85 8.25 -7.49 4.18
CA LEU A 85 9.36 -7.17 5.07
C LEU A 85 9.28 -5.72 5.61
N GLY A 86 8.80 -4.79 4.77
CA GLY A 86 8.61 -3.38 5.10
C GLY A 86 7.44 -3.07 6.04
N MET A 87 6.49 -3.99 6.25
CA MET A 87 5.33 -3.78 7.14
C MET A 87 5.67 -3.70 8.65
N GLY A 88 6.97 -3.64 8.99
CA GLY A 88 7.45 -3.51 10.37
C GLY A 88 8.29 -4.70 10.85
N ILE A 89 8.36 -5.80 10.08
CA ILE A 89 9.25 -6.93 10.38
C ILE A 89 10.71 -6.47 10.36
N LEU A 90 11.10 -5.76 9.31
CA LEU A 90 12.46 -5.23 9.18
C LEU A 90 12.79 -4.21 10.29
N GLN A 91 11.83 -3.35 10.64
CA GLN A 91 12.00 -2.35 11.71
C GLN A 91 12.18 -3.04 13.07
N GLU A 92 11.41 -4.08 13.37
CA GLU A 92 11.54 -4.83 14.62
C GLU A 92 12.86 -5.62 14.69
N ILE A 93 13.32 -6.19 13.58
CA ILE A 93 14.63 -6.85 13.49
C ILE A 93 15.76 -5.86 13.72
N LEU A 94 15.75 -4.71 13.03
CA LEU A 94 16.78 -3.68 13.16
C LEU A 94 16.79 -3.03 14.55
N ARG A 95 15.66 -3.00 15.24
CA ARG A 95 15.59 -2.55 16.64
C ARG A 95 16.23 -3.54 17.61
N ARG A 96 16.22 -4.84 17.29
CA ARG A 96 16.81 -5.91 18.12
C ARG A 96 18.33 -6.04 17.92
N ILE A 97 18.85 -5.61 16.78
CA ILE A 97 20.28 -5.58 16.51
C ILE A 97 20.87 -4.34 17.19
N ARG A 98 21.72 -4.55 18.20
CA ARG A 98 22.47 -3.46 18.85
C ARG A 98 23.84 -3.30 18.18
N ILE A 99 24.19 -2.05 17.88
CA ILE A 99 25.51 -1.67 17.37
C ILE A 99 26.11 -0.72 18.39
N GLY A 100 26.95 -1.24 19.28
CA GLY A 100 27.47 -0.48 20.43
C GLY A 100 26.39 -0.16 21.47
N GLU A 101 26.31 1.10 21.90
CA GLU A 101 25.29 1.56 22.88
C GLU A 101 23.91 1.85 22.26
N LYS A 102 23.83 1.94 20.93
CA LYS A 102 22.61 2.29 20.19
C LYS A 102 22.05 1.11 19.42
N ASN A 103 20.75 1.15 19.13
CA ASN A 103 20.12 0.18 18.21
C ASN A 103 20.56 0.48 16.76
N ALA A 104 20.55 -0.51 15.88
CA ALA A 104 20.98 -0.33 14.48
C ALA A 104 20.15 0.74 13.74
N LEU A 105 18.88 0.92 14.11
CA LEU A 105 18.04 2.02 13.62
C LEU A 105 18.57 3.40 14.04
N GLU A 106 18.90 3.57 15.32
CA GLU A 106 19.39 4.84 15.88
C GLU A 106 20.81 5.18 15.42
N ALA A 107 21.60 4.16 15.08
CA ALA A 107 22.92 4.34 14.47
C ALA A 107 22.83 4.68 12.97
N TRP A 108 21.74 4.27 12.31
CA TRP A 108 21.45 4.62 10.93
C TRP A 108 20.84 6.02 10.81
N GLU A 109 20.01 6.42 11.78
CA GLU A 109 19.34 7.72 11.84
C GLU A 109 20.37 8.86 11.80
N PHE A 110 20.26 9.73 10.79
CA PHE A 110 21.18 10.84 10.51
C PHE A 110 22.62 10.43 10.14
N SER A 111 22.85 9.18 9.74
CA SER A 111 24.14 8.72 9.23
C SER A 111 24.39 9.19 7.79
N TRP A 112 25.66 9.35 7.41
CA TRP A 112 26.06 9.59 6.02
C TRP A 112 25.54 8.51 5.07
N GLY A 113 25.43 7.26 5.54
CA GLY A 113 24.88 6.15 4.76
C GLY A 113 23.40 6.35 4.42
N GLU A 114 22.61 6.94 5.31
CA GLU A 114 21.20 7.25 5.07
C GLU A 114 21.05 8.33 3.99
N ILE A 115 21.83 9.40 4.10
CA ILE A 115 21.80 10.52 3.15
C ILE A 115 22.15 10.02 1.74
N ILE A 116 23.21 9.20 1.62
CA ILE A 116 23.62 8.63 0.33
C ILE A 116 22.53 7.70 -0.21
N PHE A 117 21.97 6.82 0.62
CA PHE A 117 20.89 5.92 0.21
C PHE A 117 19.66 6.69 -0.29
N LEU A 118 19.19 7.68 0.46
CA LEU A 118 18.06 8.52 0.08
C LEU A 118 18.36 9.31 -1.21
N GLY A 119 19.58 9.82 -1.36
CA GLY A 119 20.02 10.50 -2.58
C GLY A 119 19.97 9.58 -3.81
N VAL A 120 20.47 8.35 -3.70
CA VAL A 120 20.40 7.35 -4.78
C VAL A 120 18.95 6.99 -5.11
N VAL A 121 18.12 6.73 -4.10
CA VAL A 121 16.69 6.42 -4.30
C VAL A 121 15.96 7.58 -4.98
N MET A 122 16.27 8.83 -4.61
CA MET A 122 15.72 10.01 -5.26
C MET A 122 16.09 10.07 -6.74
N VAL A 123 17.37 9.89 -7.08
CA VAL A 123 17.83 9.90 -8.47
C VAL A 123 17.16 8.77 -9.27
N LEU A 124 17.10 7.55 -8.73
CA LEU A 124 16.43 6.42 -9.37
C LEU A 124 14.93 6.69 -9.57
N SER A 125 14.28 7.36 -8.61
CA SER A 125 12.86 7.73 -8.73
C SER A 125 12.64 8.76 -9.84
N ILE A 126 13.51 9.77 -9.96
CA ILE A 126 13.47 10.76 -11.05
C ILE A 126 13.71 10.08 -12.40
N MET A 127 14.69 9.19 -12.49
CA MET A 127 14.97 8.43 -13.71
C MET A 127 13.80 7.52 -14.09
N SER A 128 13.17 6.87 -13.12
CA SER A 128 11.97 6.05 -13.35
C SER A 128 10.80 6.88 -13.87
N LEU A 129 10.58 8.08 -13.30
CA LEU A 129 9.57 9.02 -13.79
C LEU A 129 9.88 9.52 -15.21
N ALA A 130 11.15 9.82 -15.50
CA ALA A 130 11.58 10.32 -16.81
C ALA A 130 11.56 9.22 -17.89
N SER A 131 11.89 7.98 -17.53
CA SER A 131 11.87 6.82 -18.43
C SER A 131 10.46 6.30 -18.68
N SER A 132 9.52 6.62 -17.79
CA SER A 132 8.15 6.18 -17.91
C SER A 132 7.34 7.16 -18.74
N THR A 133 6.50 6.64 -19.62
CA THR A 133 5.31 7.34 -20.18
C THR A 133 4.22 7.56 -19.10
N TYR A 134 4.61 7.66 -17.82
CA TYR A 134 3.73 7.93 -16.69
C TYR A 134 3.35 9.40 -16.76
N ASN A 135 2.29 9.65 -17.52
CA ASN A 135 1.63 10.93 -17.55
C ASN A 135 1.13 11.19 -16.11
N PRO A 136 1.60 12.21 -15.37
CA PRO A 136 1.04 12.58 -14.06
C PRO A 136 -0.41 13.11 -14.18
N PHE A 137 -1.01 12.93 -15.35
CA PHE A 137 -2.35 13.27 -15.76
C PHE A 137 -3.36 12.21 -15.29
N ILE A 138 -3.47 12.00 -13.97
CA ILE A 138 -4.76 11.58 -13.40
C ILE A 138 -5.74 12.78 -13.42
N TYR A 139 -5.23 14.02 -13.45
CA TYR A 139 -6.02 15.26 -13.29
C TYR A 139 -6.39 16.01 -14.57
N PHE A 140 -6.02 15.52 -15.75
CA PHE A 140 -6.25 16.24 -17.02
C PHE A 140 -7.07 15.40 -18.00
N ARG A 141 -7.89 14.49 -17.48
CA ARG A 141 -8.99 13.89 -18.23
C ARG A 141 -10.32 14.58 -17.88
N PHE A 142 -10.29 15.91 -17.87
CA PHE A 142 -11.46 16.79 -17.85
C PHE A 142 -11.41 17.67 -19.09
#